data_AF-A0AAV8ZKN4-F1
#
_entry.id   AF-A0AAV8ZKN4-F1
#
_cell.length_a   1.000
_cell.length_b   1.000
_cell.length_c   1.000
_cell.angle_alpha   90.00
_cell.angle_beta   90.00
_cell.angle_gamma   90.00
#
_symmetry.space_group_name_H-M   'P 1'
#
loop_
_entity.id
_entity.type
_entity.pdbx_description
1 polymer ?
#
loop_
_entity_poly.entity_id
_entity_poly.type
_entity_poly.pdbx_seq_one_letter_code
_entity_poly.pdbx_strand_id
1 'polypeptide(L)'
;MFVYIVYQLFRVTEFLYIFAVFTILSWVFLTFDIAEMTSNEKLVSVDFEVFGKVQGVFFRKYTEQQANRLGLKGWCMNTHQDTVKGVVEGTPSKVNEMLVQIMLLI
;
A
#
# COMPACT_ATOMS: atom_id res chain seq x y z
N MET A 1 -52.63 -6.24 31.25
CA MET A 1 -51.90 -7.10 30.30
C MET A 1 -51.45 -6.33 29.04
N PHE A 2 -52.35 -5.66 28.32
CA PHE A 2 -52.03 -4.89 27.10
C PHE A 2 -50.95 -3.80 27.30
N VAL A 3 -51.08 -2.96 28.34
CA VAL A 3 -50.11 -1.89 28.64
C VAL A 3 -48.71 -2.44 28.98
N TYR A 4 -48.63 -3.58 29.65
CA TYR A 4 -47.35 -4.22 29.97
C TYR A 4 -46.65 -4.75 28.73
N ILE A 5 -47.40 -5.32 27.77
CA ILE A 5 -46.84 -5.78 26.49
C ILE A 5 -46.31 -4.60 25.68
N VAL A 6 -47.04 -3.48 25.62
CA VAL A 6 -46.58 -2.26 24.92
C VAL A 6 -45.30 -1.69 25.57
N TYR A 7 -45.24 -1.63 26.90
CA TYR A 7 -44.04 -1.21 27.63
C TYR A 7 -42.84 -2.15 27.42
N GLN A 8 -43.08 -3.46 27.42
CA GLN A 8 -42.04 -4.45 27.15
C GLN A 8 -41.55 -4.37 25.70
N LEU A 9 -42.45 -4.17 24.73
CA LEU A 9 -42.08 -3.97 23.32
C LEU A 9 -41.22 -2.71 23.15
N PHE A 10 -41.63 -1.60 23.77
CA PHE A 10 -40.91 -0.32 23.73
C PHE A 10 -39.50 -0.43 24.34
N ARG A 11 -39.38 -1.10 25.50
CA ARG A 11 -38.09 -1.34 26.17
C ARG A 11 -37.15 -2.21 25.32
N VAL A 12 -37.69 -3.23 24.65
CA VAL A 12 -36.90 -4.09 23.75
C VAL A 12 -36.41 -3.32 22.52
N THR A 13 -37.23 -2.44 21.94
CA THR A 13 -36.83 -1.62 20.80
C THR A 13 -35.71 -0.63 21.13
N GLU A 14 -35.72 0.00 22.30
CA GLU A 14 -34.63 0.90 22.71
C GLU A 14 -33.31 0.15 22.94
N PHE A 15 -33.39 -1.04 23.55
CA PHE A 15 -32.19 -1.87 23.76
C PHE A 15 -31.53 -2.28 22.44
N LEU A 16 -32.34 -2.68 21.46
CA LEU A 16 -31.86 -3.04 20.12
C LEU A 16 -31.25 -1.83 19.38
N TYR A 17 -31.85 -0.64 19.53
CA TYR A 17 -31.33 0.58 18.93
C TYR A 17 -29.96 0.96 19.52
N ILE A 18 -29.82 0.94 20.84
CA ILE A 18 -28.55 1.25 21.53
C ILE A 18 -27.45 0.25 21.11
N PHE A 19 -27.78 -1.04 21.04
CA PHE A 19 -26.84 -2.06 20.59
C PHE A 19 -26.39 -1.82 19.14
N ALA A 20 -27.33 -1.52 18.23
CA ALA A 20 -27.02 -1.23 16.83
C ALA A 20 -26.16 0.04 16.67
N VAL A 21 -26.43 1.09 17.44
CA VAL A 21 -25.60 2.31 17.43
C VAL A 21 -24.19 1.98 17.94
N PHE A 22 -24.05 1.18 18.99
CA PHE A 22 -22.74 0.79 19.52
C PHE A 22 -21.93 -0.03 18.52
N THR A 23 -22.55 -0.99 17.82
CA THR A 23 -21.85 -1.78 16.79
C THR A 23 -21.43 -0.92 15.60
N ILE A 24 -22.28 0.00 15.15
CA ILE A 24 -21.96 0.93 14.06
C ILE A 24 -20.82 1.87 14.48
N LEU A 25 -20.89 2.47 15.67
CA LEU A 25 -19.83 3.35 16.18
C LEU A 25 -18.50 2.60 16.34
N SER A 26 -18.54 1.37 16.85
CA SER A 26 -17.35 0.51 16.94
C SER A 26 -16.77 0.20 15.55
N TRP A 27 -17.62 -0.10 14.56
CA TRP A 27 -17.17 -0.31 13.18
C TRP A 27 -16.58 0.94 12.56
N VAL A 28 -17.22 2.10 12.73
CA VAL A 28 -16.70 3.40 12.24
C VAL A 28 -15.34 3.71 12.86
N PHE A 29 -15.19 3.52 14.17
CA PHE A 29 -13.92 3.70 14.87
C PHE A 29 -12.83 2.76 14.34
N LEU A 30 -13.14 1.47 14.20
CA LEU A 30 -12.20 0.49 13.61
C LEU A 30 -11.81 0.85 12.17
N THR A 31 -12.74 1.34 11.35
CA THR A 31 -12.42 1.76 9.98
C THR A 31 -11.55 3.01 9.92
N PHE A 32 -11.65 3.89 10.90
CA PHE A 32 -10.84 5.11 10.99
C PHE A 32 -9.39 4.80 11.34
N ASP A 33 -9.14 3.94 12.33
CA ASP A 33 -7.80 3.52 12.73
C ASP A 33 -7.04 2.79 11.60
N ILE A 34 -7.75 1.93 10.85
CA ILE A 34 -7.16 1.21 9.70
C ILE A 34 -6.71 2.18 8.60
N ALA A 35 -7.49 3.26 8.36
CA ALA A 35 -7.12 4.25 7.35
C ALA A 35 -5.83 5.00 7.73
N GLU A 36 -5.64 5.33 9.01
CA GLU A 36 -4.43 6.03 9.47
C GLU A 36 -3.18 5.15 9.37
N MET A 37 -3.27 3.84 9.67
CA MET A 37 -2.14 2.91 9.52
C MET A 37 -1.59 2.86 8.09
N THR A 38 -2.45 2.99 7.06
CA THR A 38 -1.98 2.98 5.66
C THR A 38 -1.18 4.22 5.27
N SER A 39 -1.26 5.31 6.03
CA SER A 39 -0.57 6.57 5.74
C SER A 39 0.85 6.65 6.31
N ASN A 40 1.22 5.74 7.21
CA ASN A 40 2.51 5.76 7.92
C ASN A 40 3.48 4.67 7.42
N GLU A 41 3.40 4.29 6.13
CA GLU A 41 4.43 3.46 5.53
C GLU A 41 5.70 4.30 5.33
N LYS A 42 6.73 3.98 6.11
CA LYS A 42 8.06 4.61 6.02
C LYS A 42 8.61 4.43 4.60
N LEU A 43 8.76 5.52 3.86
CA LEU A 43 9.41 5.51 2.56
C LEU A 43 10.89 5.13 2.72
N VAL A 44 11.37 4.29 1.80
CA VAL A 44 12.77 3.88 1.71
C VAL A 44 13.30 4.28 0.35
N SER A 45 14.56 4.72 0.33
CA SER A 45 15.31 5.01 -0.88
C SER A 45 16.47 4.02 -0.96
N VAL A 46 16.62 3.36 -2.10
CA VAL A 46 17.66 2.35 -2.33
C VAL A 46 18.41 2.69 -3.62
N ASP A 47 19.71 2.83 -3.50
CA ASP A 47 20.63 2.96 -4.62
C ASP A 47 20.99 1.56 -5.14
N PHE A 48 21.03 1.38 -6.46
CA PHE A 48 21.40 0.12 -7.08
C PHE A 48 22.33 0.33 -8.29
N GLU A 49 23.16 -0.67 -8.54
CA GLU A 49 23.99 -0.77 -9.74
C GLU A 49 23.89 -2.18 -10.32
N VAL A 50 23.60 -2.27 -11.61
CA VAL A 50 23.43 -3.53 -12.34
C VAL A 50 24.59 -3.71 -13.32
N PHE A 51 25.24 -4.86 -13.22
CA PHE A 51 26.38 -5.26 -14.05
C PHE A 51 25.94 -6.36 -15.03
N GLY A 52 26.53 -6.41 -16.22
CA GLY A 52 26.24 -7.44 -17.23
C GLY A 52 25.80 -6.85 -18.57
N LYS A 53 25.00 -7.59 -19.35
CA LYS A 53 24.53 -7.14 -20.67
C LYS A 53 23.31 -6.21 -20.55
N VAL A 54 23.52 -5.04 -19.96
CA VAL A 54 22.44 -4.09 -19.59
C VAL A 54 22.27 -2.93 -20.57
N GLN A 55 23.25 -2.70 -21.46
CA GLN A 55 23.18 -1.67 -22.49
C GLN A 55 22.67 -2.23 -23.82
N GLY A 56 21.80 -1.47 -24.51
CA GLY A 56 21.23 -1.87 -25.80
C GLY A 56 20.03 -2.83 -25.74
N VAL A 57 19.51 -3.14 -24.55
CA VAL A 57 18.44 -4.15 -24.34
C VAL A 57 17.12 -3.57 -23.81
N PHE A 58 16.85 -2.28 -24.02
CA PHE A 58 15.66 -1.57 -23.50
C PHE A 58 15.49 -1.59 -21.96
N PHE A 59 16.54 -1.92 -21.21
CA PHE A 59 16.54 -2.01 -19.75
C PHE A 59 15.91 -0.79 -19.05
N ARG A 60 16.34 0.42 -19.44
CA ARG A 60 15.84 1.68 -18.86
C ARG A 60 14.34 1.88 -19.08
N LYS A 61 13.84 1.54 -20.28
CA LYS A 61 12.41 1.66 -20.62
C LYS A 61 11.56 0.69 -19.81
N TYR A 62 12.03 -0.55 -19.64
CA TYR A 62 11.36 -1.53 -18.78
C TYR A 62 11.33 -1.07 -17.32
N THR A 63 12.48 -0.60 -16.82
CA THR A 63 12.64 -0.11 -15.44
C THR A 63 11.68 1.05 -15.16
N GLU A 64 11.60 2.03 -16.07
CA GLU A 64 10.67 3.15 -15.98
C GLU A 64 9.21 2.70 -15.98
N GLN A 65 8.82 1.80 -16.89
CA GLN A 65 7.45 1.28 -16.95
C GLN A 65 7.05 0.56 -15.67
N GLN A 66 7.97 -0.23 -15.11
CA GLN A 66 7.71 -0.97 -13.89
C GLN A 66 7.66 -0.05 -12.66
N ALA A 67 8.55 0.94 -12.57
CA ALA A 67 8.50 1.95 -11.53
C ALA A 67 7.17 2.71 -11.55
N ASN A 68 6.70 3.12 -12.73
CA ASN A 68 5.40 3.76 -12.91
C ASN A 68 4.23 2.85 -12.51
N ARG A 69 4.29 1.56 -12.86
CA ARG A 69 3.27 0.57 -12.47
C ARG A 69 3.19 0.38 -10.96
N LEU A 70 4.33 0.42 -10.27
CA LEU A 70 4.41 0.26 -8.81
C LEU A 70 4.21 1.57 -8.04
N GLY A 71 4.10 2.70 -8.73
CA GLY A 71 4.00 4.02 -8.09
C GLY A 71 5.30 4.48 -7.42
N LEU A 72 6.44 3.96 -7.87
CA LEU A 72 7.77 4.28 -7.35
C LEU A 72 8.35 5.51 -8.04
N LYS A 73 9.20 6.24 -7.33
CA LYS A 73 9.96 7.38 -7.86
C LYS A 73 11.44 7.05 -7.93
N GLY A 74 12.19 7.75 -8.78
CA GLY A 74 13.61 7.49 -8.91
C GLY A 74 14.19 7.87 -10.26
N TRP A 75 15.41 7.40 -10.50
CA TRP A 75 16.11 7.61 -11.77
C TRP A 75 16.97 6.39 -12.12
N CYS A 76 17.30 6.26 -13.40
CA CYS A 76 18.12 5.18 -13.93
C CYS A 76 18.96 5.69 -15.11
N MET A 77 20.26 5.40 -15.10
CA MET A 77 21.26 5.93 -16.04
C MET A 77 22.30 4.87 -16.42
N ASN A 78 22.65 4.83 -17.70
CA ASN A 78 23.79 4.03 -18.18
C ASN A 78 25.11 4.72 -17.79
N THR A 79 26.06 3.94 -17.28
CA THR A 79 27.40 4.44 -16.94
C THR A 79 28.39 4.21 -18.09
N HIS A 80 29.58 4.80 -17.97
CA HIS A 80 30.70 4.56 -18.91
C HIS A 80 31.39 3.20 -18.70
N GLN A 81 31.02 2.46 -17.65
CA GLN A 81 31.58 1.14 -17.34
C GLN A 81 30.68 0.00 -17.87
N ASP A 82 29.83 0.29 -18.86
CA ASP A 82 28.81 -0.62 -19.38
C ASP A 82 27.79 -1.12 -18.34
N THR A 83 27.68 -0.44 -17.18
CA THR A 83 26.70 -0.73 -16.12
C THR A 83 25.50 0.20 -16.20
N VAL A 84 24.48 -0.09 -15.39
CA VAL A 84 23.33 0.79 -15.17
C VAL A 84 23.21 1.10 -13.69
N LYS A 85 23.21 2.39 -13.35
CA LYS A 85 22.99 2.90 -11.97
C LYS A 85 21.61 3.50 -11.86
N GLY A 86 21.02 3.42 -10.66
CA GLY A 86 19.77 4.09 -10.39
C GLY A 86 19.46 4.18 -8.92
N VAL A 87 18.41 4.93 -8.63
CA VAL A 87 17.83 5.09 -7.30
C VAL A 87 16.34 4.81 -7.45
N VAL A 88 15.79 4.10 -6.48
CA VAL A 88 14.36 3.86 -6.36
C VAL A 88 13.88 4.24 -4.97
N GLU A 89 12.79 4.97 -4.91
CA GLU A 89 12.15 5.45 -3.70
C GLU A 89 10.68 5.06 -3.68
N GLY A 90 10.22 4.55 -2.54
CA GLY A 90 8.82 4.23 -2.31
C GLY A 90 8.63 3.41 -1.05
N THR A 91 7.51 2.71 -0.96
CA THR A 91 7.24 1.88 0.21
C THR A 91 8.12 0.62 0.19
N PRO A 92 8.53 0.06 1.35
CA PRO A 92 9.50 -1.03 1.41
C PRO A 92 9.07 -2.27 0.62
N SER A 93 7.77 -2.58 0.65
CA SER A 93 7.17 -3.68 -0.10
C SER A 93 7.34 -3.49 -1.61
N LYS A 94 7.05 -2.28 -2.11
CA LYS A 94 7.14 -1.95 -3.54
C LYS A 94 8.57 -1.84 -4.04
N VAL A 95 9.47 -1.28 -3.22
CA VAL A 95 10.90 -1.22 -3.54
C VAL A 95 11.48 -2.62 -3.62
N ASN A 96 11.15 -3.52 -2.69
CA ASN A 96 11.58 -4.91 -2.75
C ASN A 96 11.05 -5.63 -4.00
N GLU A 97 9.77 -5.41 -4.35
CA GLU A 97 9.18 -5.93 -5.59
C GLU A 97 9.94 -5.46 -6.84
N MET A 98 10.34 -4.17 -6.88
CA MET A 98 11.13 -3.62 -7.98
C MET A 98 12.53 -4.24 -8.07
N LEU A 99 13.21 -4.41 -6.94
CA LEU A 99 14.56 -5.00 -6.91
C LEU A 99 14.57 -6.45 -7.43
N VAL A 100 13.55 -7.24 -7.06
CA VAL A 100 13.40 -8.61 -7.59
C VAL A 100 13.23 -8.59 -9.11
N GLN A 101 12.44 -7.66 -9.65
CA GLN A 101 12.24 -7.56 -11.10
C GLN A 101 13.50 -7.12 -11.84
N ILE A 102 14.25 -6.16 -11.28
CA ILE A 102 15.56 -5.77 -11.82
C ILE A 102 16.51 -6.97 -11.87
N MET A 103 16.52 -7.80 -10.82
CA MET A 103 17.37 -8.99 -10.74
C MET A 103 17.02 -10.06 -11.79
N LEU A 104 15.77 -10.12 -12.26
CA LEU A 104 15.33 -11.08 -13.27
C LEU A 104 15.66 -10.66 -14.72
N LEU A 105 16.11 -9.42 -14.93
CA LEU A 105 16.45 -8.88 -16.26
C LEU A 105 17.92 -9.08 -16.65
N ILE A 106 18.75 -9.55 -15.73
CA ILE A 106 20.20 -9.73 -15.87
C ILE A 106 20.51 -11.17 -16.24
#